data_AF-A0A5P8WAU3-F1
#
_entry.id   AF-A0A5P8WAU3-F1
#
_cell.length_a   1.000
_cell.length_b   1.000
_cell.length_c   1.000
_cell.angle_alpha   90.00
_cell.angle_beta   90.00
_cell.angle_gamma   90.00
#
_symmetry.space_group_name_H-M   'P 1'
#
loop_
_entity.id
_entity.type
_entity.pdbx_description
1 polymer ?
#
loop_
_entity_poly.entity_id
_entity_poly.type
_entity_poly.pdbx_seq_one_letter_code
_entity_poly.pdbx_strand_id
1 'polypeptide(L)'
;MKTLTRVFVVLVLVLFPNMTLAEQTLLLNLKYKSDNTVTKEIKFYGNDIDPNSWSIDDQFSLSIDGQLIKAPDSIYGRLEGLRRSFSYDILSGGIQQKEIGKFGCLLGGPAKGIVLEARYLTYQNTRIISSQMRPVFSLASNCLFPETYSPIKSNAREDARAVLEILNTLNLFLAKE
;
A
#
# COMPACT_ATOMS: atom_id res chain seq x y z
N MET A 1 15.62 -59.48 37.67
CA MET A 1 16.39 -58.24 37.38
C MET A 1 16.17 -57.88 35.92
N LYS A 2 15.82 -56.62 35.67
CA LYS A 2 15.40 -56.05 34.38
C LYS A 2 16.59 -55.94 33.42
N THR A 3 16.40 -56.23 32.13
CA THR A 3 17.27 -55.70 31.06
C THR A 3 16.40 -55.09 29.98
N LEU A 4 16.58 -53.78 29.83
CA LEU A 4 15.83 -52.85 29.00
C LEU A 4 16.23 -53.00 27.52
N THR A 5 15.25 -53.23 26.66
CA THR A 5 15.37 -53.16 25.20
C THR A 5 15.59 -51.70 24.77
N ARG A 6 16.72 -51.38 24.12
CA ARG A 6 16.99 -50.04 23.57
C ARG A 6 16.40 -49.93 22.17
N VAL A 7 15.37 -49.09 22.02
CA VAL A 7 14.84 -48.66 20.72
C VAL A 7 15.67 -47.47 20.25
N PHE A 8 16.36 -47.61 19.11
CA PHE A 8 17.02 -46.49 18.43
C PHE A 8 15.96 -45.73 17.63
N VAL A 9 15.61 -44.53 18.10
CA VAL A 9 14.79 -43.58 17.34
C VAL A 9 15.72 -42.81 16.42
N VAL A 10 15.63 -43.07 15.11
CA VAL A 10 16.28 -42.28 14.07
C VAL A 10 15.46 -40.99 13.90
N LEU A 11 15.95 -39.90 14.46
CA LEU A 11 15.37 -38.57 14.29
C LEU A 11 15.82 -38.01 12.93
N VAL A 12 14.98 -38.19 11.89
CA VAL A 12 15.19 -37.53 10.60
C VAL A 12 14.83 -36.06 10.75
N LEU A 13 15.85 -35.21 10.90
CA LEU A 13 15.74 -33.76 10.80
C LEU A 13 15.45 -33.41 9.34
N VAL A 14 14.16 -33.26 9.01
CA VAL A 14 13.73 -32.65 7.75
C VAL A 14 14.04 -31.16 7.86
N LEU A 15 15.19 -30.77 7.31
CA LEU A 15 15.55 -29.37 7.06
C LEU A 15 14.61 -28.86 5.96
N PHE A 16 13.48 -28.29 6.34
CA PHE A 16 12.72 -27.43 5.43
C PHE A 16 13.62 -26.24 5.10
N PRO A 17 13.95 -25.98 3.83
CA PRO A 17 14.58 -24.72 3.48
C PRO A 17 13.58 -23.63 3.82
N ASN A 18 13.91 -22.80 4.81
CA ASN A 18 13.26 -21.52 4.99
C ASN A 18 13.52 -20.72 3.71
N MET A 19 12.61 -20.81 2.73
CA MET A 19 12.54 -19.84 1.65
C MET A 19 12.32 -18.49 2.33
N THR A 20 13.39 -17.71 2.43
CA THR A 20 13.31 -16.31 2.80
C THR A 20 12.54 -15.62 1.68
N LEU A 21 11.24 -15.42 1.91
CA LEU A 21 10.45 -14.53 1.07
C LEU A 21 11.26 -13.23 0.97
N ALA A 22 11.75 -12.89 -0.22
CA ALA A 22 12.47 -11.64 -0.44
C ALA A 22 11.61 -10.52 0.17
N GLU A 23 12.20 -9.72 1.07
CA GLU A 23 11.47 -8.71 1.83
C GLU A 23 10.68 -7.80 0.87
N GLN A 24 9.38 -8.01 0.79
CA GLN A 24 8.52 -7.19 -0.06
C GLN A 24 8.44 -5.79 0.53
N THR A 25 8.65 -4.80 -0.32
CA THR A 25 8.65 -3.38 0.03
C THR A 25 7.26 -2.79 -0.16
N LEU A 26 6.78 -2.03 0.82
CA LEU A 26 5.50 -1.32 0.73
C LEU A 26 5.57 -0.20 -0.33
N LEU A 27 4.79 -0.29 -1.41
CA LEU A 27 4.80 0.69 -2.51
C LEU A 27 3.65 1.70 -2.41
N LEU A 28 2.45 1.23 -2.06
CA LEU A 28 1.26 2.06 -1.87
C LEU A 28 0.60 1.78 -0.53
N ASN A 29 0.00 2.81 0.06
CA ASN A 29 -0.77 2.69 1.29
C ASN A 29 -2.01 3.58 1.24
N LEU A 30 -3.18 2.97 1.25
CA LEU A 30 -4.47 3.65 1.31
C LEU A 30 -5.01 3.61 2.74
N LYS A 31 -5.13 4.77 3.36
CA LYS A 31 -5.59 4.94 4.74
C LYS A 31 -6.97 5.58 4.76
N TYR A 32 -7.91 4.93 5.43
CA TYR A 32 -9.19 5.54 5.82
C TYR A 32 -9.00 6.20 7.17
N LYS A 33 -9.41 7.46 7.28
CA LYS A 33 -9.20 8.28 8.47
C LYS A 33 -10.52 8.70 9.08
N SER A 34 -10.53 8.72 10.41
CA SER A 34 -11.51 9.40 11.25
C SER A 34 -10.73 10.27 12.23
N ASP A 35 -10.83 11.59 12.07
CA ASP A 35 -9.94 12.57 12.68
C ASP A 35 -8.45 12.21 12.44
N ASN A 36 -7.69 12.07 13.52
CA ASN A 36 -6.28 11.71 13.48
C ASN A 36 -6.04 10.19 13.51
N THR A 37 -7.10 9.37 13.56
CA THR A 37 -7.00 7.91 13.63
C THR A 37 -7.12 7.28 12.25
N VAL A 38 -6.35 6.22 12.02
CA VAL A 38 -6.53 5.34 10.84
C VAL A 38 -7.50 4.25 11.24
N THR A 39 -8.66 4.21 10.59
CA THR A 39 -9.72 3.23 10.88
C THR A 39 -9.63 1.99 10.00
N LYS A 40 -8.94 2.10 8.86
CA LYS A 40 -8.68 1.00 7.93
C LYS A 40 -7.45 1.31 7.08
N GLU A 41 -6.67 0.30 6.76
CA GLU A 41 -5.44 0.43 5.98
C GLU A 41 -5.33 -0.67 4.92
N ILE A 42 -5.10 -0.28 3.67
CA ILE A 42 -4.87 -1.20 2.55
C ILE A 42 -3.46 -0.93 2.02
N LYS A 43 -2.60 -1.97 2.04
CA LYS A 43 -1.20 -1.87 1.64
C LYS A 43 -0.94 -2.74 0.43
N PHE A 44 -0.16 -2.22 -0.52
CA PHE A 44 0.35 -2.94 -1.67
C PHE A 44 1.86 -3.01 -1.60
N TYR A 45 2.39 -4.22 -1.68
CA TYR A 45 3.82 -4.49 -1.59
C TYR A 45 4.33 -5.06 -2.91
N GLY A 46 5.58 -4.74 -3.25
CA GLY A 46 6.32 -5.35 -4.36
C GLY A 46 7.72 -5.74 -3.93
N ASN A 47 8.32 -6.71 -4.60
CA ASN A 47 9.69 -7.16 -4.35
C ASN A 47 10.76 -6.17 -4.85
N ASP A 48 10.44 -5.29 -5.81
CA ASP A 48 11.34 -4.21 -6.24
C ASP A 48 10.79 -2.83 -5.89
N ILE A 49 11.66 -2.01 -5.30
CA ILE A 49 11.41 -0.64 -4.90
C ILE A 49 11.63 0.35 -6.05
N ASP A 50 12.51 0.04 -7.01
CA ASP A 50 12.81 0.96 -8.11
C ASP A 50 11.73 0.86 -9.20
N PRO A 51 10.98 1.94 -9.50
CA PRO A 51 10.01 1.92 -10.59
C PRO A 51 10.65 1.79 -11.98
N ASN A 52 11.97 2.07 -12.10
CA ASN A 52 12.67 2.06 -13.38
C ASN A 52 13.23 0.70 -13.76
N SER A 53 13.35 -0.24 -12.83
CA SER A 53 13.81 -1.60 -13.11
C SER A 53 12.78 -2.37 -13.95
N TRP A 54 13.28 -3.29 -14.78
CA TRP A 54 12.48 -4.30 -15.46
C TRP A 54 12.71 -5.62 -14.74
N SER A 55 11.86 -5.93 -13.78
CA SER A 55 11.88 -7.22 -13.12
C SER A 55 10.88 -8.14 -13.81
N ILE A 56 11.38 -9.20 -14.44
CA ILE A 56 10.55 -10.25 -15.06
C ILE A 56 9.86 -11.10 -13.97
N ASP A 57 10.36 -11.03 -12.72
CA ASP A 57 9.89 -11.80 -11.58
C ASP A 57 9.19 -10.92 -10.54
N ASP A 58 8.49 -9.86 -10.97
CA ASP A 58 7.76 -8.97 -10.07
C ASP A 58 6.69 -9.77 -9.29
N GLN A 59 6.79 -9.74 -7.96
CA GLN A 59 5.85 -10.40 -7.05
C GLN A 59 5.19 -9.36 -6.16
N PHE A 60 3.85 -9.41 -6.10
CA PHE A 60 3.07 -8.49 -5.28
C PHE A 60 2.25 -9.19 -4.23
N SER A 61 2.10 -8.52 -3.10
CA SER A 61 1.14 -8.89 -2.08
C SER A 61 0.30 -7.69 -1.67
N LEU A 62 -0.89 -7.99 -1.16
CA LEU A 62 -1.82 -7.01 -0.63
C LEU A 62 -2.11 -7.37 0.82
N SER A 63 -2.19 -6.36 1.68
CA SER A 63 -2.74 -6.55 3.02
C SER A 63 -3.84 -5.54 3.32
N ILE A 64 -4.81 -5.97 4.12
CA ILE A 64 -5.88 -5.14 4.67
C ILE A 64 -5.84 -5.30 6.18
N ASP A 65 -5.66 -4.18 6.88
CA ASP A 65 -5.54 -4.13 8.35
C ASP A 65 -4.48 -5.12 8.90
N GLY A 66 -3.39 -5.29 8.15
CA GLY A 66 -2.27 -6.17 8.48
C GLY A 66 -2.44 -7.63 8.04
N GLN A 67 -3.61 -8.04 7.56
CA GLN A 67 -3.85 -9.39 7.06
C GLN A 67 -3.59 -9.47 5.56
N LEU A 68 -2.76 -10.43 5.12
CA LEU A 68 -2.53 -10.68 3.71
C LEU A 68 -3.80 -11.20 3.04
N ILE A 69 -4.16 -10.63 1.89
CA ILE A 69 -5.34 -11.02 1.13
C ILE A 69 -4.96 -11.48 -0.27
N LYS A 70 -5.77 -12.37 -0.83
CA LYS A 70 -5.70 -12.73 -2.24
C LYS A 70 -6.75 -11.91 -3.00
N ALA A 71 -6.30 -10.91 -3.74
CA ALA A 71 -7.19 -10.14 -4.61
C ALA A 71 -7.59 -10.96 -5.86
N PRO A 72 -8.73 -10.65 -6.50
CA PRO A 72 -9.08 -11.22 -7.80
C PRO A 72 -8.03 -10.94 -8.86
N ASP A 73 -7.82 -11.86 -9.80
CA ASP A 73 -6.81 -11.75 -10.87
C ASP A 73 -6.98 -10.46 -11.70
N SER A 74 -8.22 -9.99 -11.88
CA SER A 74 -8.52 -8.74 -12.58
C SER A 74 -8.00 -7.50 -11.85
N ILE A 75 -8.01 -7.49 -10.52
CA ILE A 75 -7.44 -6.40 -9.72
C ILE A 75 -5.92 -6.51 -9.70
N TYR A 76 -5.40 -7.73 -9.57
CA TYR A 76 -3.97 -7.99 -9.64
C TYR A 76 -3.36 -7.50 -10.95
N GLY A 77 -3.93 -7.88 -12.10
CA GLY A 77 -3.43 -7.45 -13.42
C GLY A 77 -3.50 -5.94 -13.63
N ARG A 78 -4.50 -5.25 -13.05
CA ARG A 78 -4.57 -3.78 -13.08
C ARG A 78 -3.48 -3.13 -12.23
N LEU A 79 -3.21 -3.67 -11.03
CA LEU A 79 -2.15 -3.16 -10.15
C LEU A 79 -0.77 -3.41 -10.76
N GLU A 80 -0.54 -4.58 -11.34
CA GLU A 80 0.68 -4.93 -12.04
C GLU A 80 0.93 -4.01 -13.24
N GLY A 81 -0.07 -3.83 -14.11
CA GLY A 81 0.03 -2.94 -15.28
C GLY A 81 0.33 -1.48 -14.93
N LEU A 82 0.00 -1.05 -13.72
CA LEU A 82 0.27 0.30 -13.22
C LEU A 82 1.47 0.39 -12.27
N ARG A 83 2.15 -0.71 -11.95
CA ARG A 83 3.23 -0.77 -10.93
C ARG A 83 4.26 0.33 -11.12
N ARG A 84 4.72 0.54 -12.34
CA ARG A 84 5.79 1.51 -12.65
C ARG A 84 5.37 2.95 -12.37
N SER A 85 4.07 3.19 -12.34
CA SER A 85 3.47 4.47 -11.97
C SER A 85 3.35 4.65 -10.45
N PHE A 86 3.60 3.62 -9.62
CA PHE A 86 3.45 3.67 -8.17
C PHE A 86 4.65 4.30 -7.45
N SER A 87 5.08 5.45 -7.94
CA SER A 87 6.07 6.29 -7.26
C SER A 87 5.42 7.60 -6.84
N TYR A 88 5.92 8.18 -5.75
CA TYR A 88 5.48 9.51 -5.32
C TYR A 88 5.65 10.54 -6.44
N ASP A 89 6.75 10.50 -7.20
CA ASP A 89 7.04 11.52 -8.21
C ASP A 89 6.04 11.47 -9.37
N ILE A 90 5.62 10.27 -9.79
CA ILE A 90 4.62 10.08 -10.84
C ILE A 90 3.22 10.45 -10.32
N LEU A 91 2.81 9.88 -9.19
CA LEU A 91 1.44 10.06 -8.67
C LEU A 91 1.20 11.45 -8.09
N SER A 92 2.23 12.11 -7.56
CA SER A 92 2.08 13.48 -7.06
C SER A 92 2.06 14.50 -8.20
N GLY A 93 2.91 14.35 -9.22
CA GLY A 93 3.12 15.38 -10.24
C GLY A 93 3.42 16.79 -9.67
N GLY A 94 3.82 16.88 -8.39
CA GLY A 94 3.76 18.08 -7.56
C GLY A 94 2.43 18.20 -6.79
N ILE A 95 2.49 18.36 -5.46
CA ILE A 95 1.29 18.46 -4.60
C ILE A 95 0.88 19.92 -4.41
N GLN A 96 -0.38 20.22 -4.68
CA GLN A 96 -1.02 21.45 -4.23
C GLN A 96 -1.48 21.24 -2.79
N GLN A 97 -0.89 22.00 -1.87
CA GLN A 97 -1.44 22.12 -0.53
C GLN A 97 -2.64 23.08 -0.61
N LYS A 98 -3.84 22.52 -0.64
CA LYS A 98 -5.06 23.34 -0.53
C LYS A 98 -5.11 23.91 0.89
N GLU A 99 -5.25 25.23 1.01
CA GLU A 99 -5.61 25.82 2.29
C GLU A 99 -6.92 25.19 2.77
N ILE A 100 -6.97 24.82 4.05
CA ILE A 100 -8.18 24.28 4.66
C ILE A 100 -9.28 25.32 4.47
N GLY A 101 -10.26 24.98 3.63
CA GLY A 101 -11.27 25.93 3.19
C GLY A 101 -11.97 26.59 4.37
N LYS A 102 -12.00 27.93 4.34
CA LYS A 102 -12.74 28.81 5.27
C LYS A 102 -14.27 28.68 5.14
N PHE A 103 -14.79 27.52 4.74
CA PHE A 103 -16.21 27.25 4.63
C PHE A 103 -16.60 26.40 5.84
N GLY A 104 -17.36 27.00 6.76
CA GLY A 104 -17.82 26.35 7.98
C GLY A 104 -18.70 25.15 7.67
N CYS A 105 -18.12 23.95 7.70
CA CYS A 105 -18.89 22.70 7.72
C CYS A 105 -19.67 22.66 9.04
N LEU A 106 -21.00 22.72 8.97
CA LEU A 106 -21.90 22.72 10.13
C LEU A 106 -22.26 21.29 10.61
N LEU A 107 -21.46 20.29 10.24
CA LEU A 107 -21.68 18.91 10.70
C LEU A 107 -21.03 18.71 12.07
N GLY A 108 -21.75 18.04 12.97
CA GLY A 108 -21.16 17.45 14.17
C GLY A 108 -20.58 16.07 13.89
N GLY A 109 -19.51 15.70 14.60
CA GLY A 109 -18.87 14.39 14.49
C GLY A 109 -17.43 14.45 13.96
N PRO A 110 -16.83 13.28 13.65
CA PRO A 110 -15.43 13.22 13.25
C PRO A 110 -15.21 13.59 11.77
N ALA A 111 -14.04 14.13 11.46
CA ALA A 111 -13.58 14.37 10.10
C ALA A 111 -13.21 13.05 9.42
N LYS A 112 -13.92 12.68 8.33
CA LYS A 112 -13.74 11.40 7.66
C LYS A 112 -13.24 11.57 6.23
N GLY A 113 -12.21 10.81 5.87
CA GLY A 113 -11.64 10.86 4.53
C GLY A 113 -10.66 9.74 4.26
N ILE A 114 -10.06 9.78 3.09
CA ILE A 114 -9.12 8.77 2.59
C ILE A 114 -7.84 9.48 2.21
N VAL A 115 -6.69 8.89 2.54
CA VAL A 115 -5.36 9.36 2.14
C VAL A 115 -4.63 8.22 1.43
N LEU A 116 -4.23 8.47 0.18
CA LEU A 116 -3.33 7.62 -0.58
C LEU A 116 -1.91 8.11 -0.39
N GLU A 117 -1.02 7.22 0.05
CA GLU A 117 0.41 7.42 0.12
C GLU A 117 1.12 6.54 -0.90
N ALA A 118 2.17 7.09 -1.49
CA ALA A 118 3.09 6.37 -2.38
C ALA A 118 4.51 6.49 -1.84
N ARG A 119 5.35 5.52 -2.19
CA ARG A 119 6.76 5.56 -1.80
C ARG A 119 7.52 6.63 -2.57
N TYR A 120 8.15 7.53 -1.83
CA TYR A 120 9.11 8.51 -2.31
C TYR A 120 10.52 7.97 -2.17
N LEU A 121 11.31 8.09 -3.23
CA LEU A 121 12.68 7.61 -3.32
C LEU A 121 13.61 8.79 -3.48
N THR A 122 14.68 8.82 -2.69
CA THR A 122 15.76 9.79 -2.87
C THR A 122 16.94 9.10 -3.53
N TYR A 123 17.43 9.68 -4.62
CA TYR A 123 18.55 9.14 -5.39
C TYR A 123 19.81 9.98 -5.20
N GLN A 124 20.96 9.30 -5.13
CA GLN A 124 22.28 9.91 -5.26
C GLN A 124 23.11 9.06 -6.23
N ASN A 125 23.63 9.67 -7.29
CA ASN A 125 24.42 8.96 -8.32
C ASN A 125 23.75 7.65 -8.77
N THR A 126 22.48 7.74 -9.16
CA THR A 126 21.59 6.61 -9.59
C THR A 126 21.30 5.52 -8.56
N ARG A 127 21.74 5.69 -7.30
CA ARG A 127 21.42 4.76 -6.20
C ARG A 127 20.36 5.34 -5.29
N ILE A 128 19.43 4.50 -4.84
CA ILE A 128 18.43 4.86 -3.83
C ILE A 128 19.15 4.95 -2.47
N ILE A 129 19.16 6.13 -1.86
CA ILE A 129 19.77 6.38 -0.54
C ILE A 129 18.74 6.45 0.59
N SER A 130 17.49 6.70 0.26
CA SER A 130 16.40 6.81 1.22
C SER A 130 15.07 6.47 0.57
N SER A 131 14.15 5.92 1.35
CA SER A 131 12.78 5.71 0.94
C SER A 131 11.81 5.96 2.07
N GLN A 132 10.69 6.60 1.77
CA GLN A 132 9.65 6.89 2.75
C GLN A 132 8.27 6.98 2.08
N MET A 133 7.22 6.61 2.79
CA MET A 133 5.85 6.85 2.31
C MET A 133 5.52 8.34 2.43
N ARG A 134 4.86 8.90 1.40
CA ARG A 134 4.38 10.28 1.39
C ARG A 134 2.97 10.36 0.80
N PRO A 135 2.10 11.24 1.33
CA PRO A 135 0.75 11.40 0.81
C PRO A 135 0.80 12.02 -0.59
N VAL A 136 0.08 11.41 -1.54
CA VAL A 136 -0.03 11.88 -2.92
C VAL A 136 -1.43 12.37 -3.25
N PHE A 137 -2.44 11.84 -2.58
CA PHE A 137 -3.84 12.18 -2.86
C PHE A 137 -4.68 12.00 -1.61
N SER A 138 -5.65 12.89 -1.41
CA SER A 138 -6.65 12.77 -0.36
C SER A 138 -8.04 13.04 -0.91
N LEU A 139 -9.01 12.27 -0.43
CA LEU A 139 -10.42 12.41 -0.80
C LEU A 139 -11.26 12.55 0.47
N ALA A 140 -12.04 13.63 0.57
CA ALA A 140 -12.93 13.83 1.70
C ALA A 140 -14.16 12.91 1.60
N SER A 141 -14.51 12.24 2.70
CA SER A 141 -15.78 11.51 2.83
C SER A 141 -16.87 12.37 3.48
N ASN A 142 -16.49 13.45 4.16
CA ASN A 142 -17.41 14.47 4.67
C ASN A 142 -16.76 15.86 4.61
N CYS A 143 -17.54 16.93 4.78
CA CYS A 143 -17.02 18.30 4.70
C CYS A 143 -16.10 18.70 5.86
N LEU A 144 -15.98 17.87 6.89
CA LEU A 144 -15.08 18.11 8.02
C LEU A 144 -13.63 17.70 7.69
N PHE A 145 -13.44 16.84 6.68
CA PHE A 145 -12.12 16.37 6.30
C PHE A 145 -11.43 17.32 5.31
N PRO A 146 -10.26 17.85 5.63
CA PRO A 146 -9.55 18.74 4.72
C PRO A 146 -8.89 17.93 3.59
N GLU A 147 -9.21 18.24 2.34
CA GLU A 147 -8.51 17.69 1.17
C GLU A 147 -7.13 18.33 1.00
N THR A 148 -6.19 18.01 1.88
CA THR A 148 -4.86 18.64 1.93
C THR A 148 -3.91 18.22 0.82
N TYR A 149 -4.13 17.07 0.18
CA TYR A 149 -3.19 16.48 -0.78
C TYR A 149 -3.87 16.28 -2.13
N SER A 150 -3.51 17.10 -3.12
CA SER A 150 -4.01 16.95 -4.49
C SER A 150 -2.89 17.20 -5.49
N PRO A 151 -2.65 16.30 -6.46
CA PRO A 151 -1.73 16.52 -7.55
C PRO A 151 -2.09 17.79 -8.34
N ILE A 152 -1.09 18.60 -8.65
CA ILE A 152 -1.21 19.83 -9.47
C ILE A 152 -1.50 19.44 -10.91
N LYS A 153 -0.75 18.48 -11.45
CA LYS A 153 -0.89 18.01 -12.83
C LYS A 153 -2.14 17.14 -12.97
N SER A 154 -2.92 17.39 -14.04
CA SER A 154 -4.17 16.69 -14.29
C SER A 154 -3.98 15.19 -14.51
N ASN A 155 -2.95 14.79 -15.27
CA ASN A 155 -2.64 13.38 -15.49
C ASN A 155 -2.30 12.66 -14.18
N ALA A 156 -1.41 13.22 -13.36
CA ALA A 156 -1.05 12.65 -12.06
C ALA A 156 -2.27 12.54 -11.12
N ARG A 157 -3.20 13.50 -11.21
CA ARG A 157 -4.46 13.46 -10.46
C ARG A 157 -5.35 12.29 -10.87
N GLU A 158 -5.52 12.07 -12.18
CA GLU A 158 -6.32 10.94 -12.68
C GLU A 158 -5.63 9.60 -12.38
N ASP A 159 -4.30 9.52 -12.49
CA ASP A 159 -3.54 8.32 -12.12
C ASP A 159 -3.70 8.00 -10.62
N ALA A 160 -3.55 9.00 -9.75
CA ALA A 160 -3.74 8.82 -8.31
C ALA A 160 -5.19 8.44 -7.95
N ARG A 161 -6.18 9.01 -8.65
CA ARG A 161 -7.60 8.61 -8.52
C ARG A 161 -7.81 7.16 -8.96
N ALA A 162 -7.27 6.76 -10.10
CA ALA A 162 -7.38 5.39 -10.61
C ALA A 162 -6.78 4.38 -9.63
N VAL A 163 -5.61 4.68 -9.05
CA VAL A 163 -4.99 3.85 -8.00
C VAL A 163 -5.87 3.77 -6.76
N LEU A 164 -6.41 4.90 -6.29
CA LEU A 164 -7.32 4.92 -5.15
C LEU A 164 -8.55 4.05 -5.41
N GLU A 165 -9.15 4.15 -6.59
CA GLU A 165 -10.33 3.36 -6.97
C GLU A 165 -10.04 1.86 -7.01
N ILE A 166 -8.89 1.46 -7.58
CA ILE A 166 -8.47 0.05 -7.61
C ILE A 166 -8.34 -0.50 -6.19
N LEU A 167 -7.61 0.22 -5.32
CA LEU A 167 -7.42 -0.21 -3.92
C LEU A 167 -8.73 -0.17 -3.12
N ASN A 168 -9.59 0.82 -3.34
CA ASN A 168 -10.90 0.90 -2.71
C ASN A 168 -11.85 -0.20 -3.20
N THR A 169 -11.68 -0.71 -4.42
CA THR A 169 -12.48 -1.85 -4.90
C THR A 169 -12.24 -3.11 -4.05
N LEU A 170 -11.03 -3.29 -3.52
CA LEU A 170 -10.72 -4.39 -2.59
C LEU A 170 -11.57 -4.34 -1.31
N ASN A 171 -11.90 -3.13 -0.85
CA ASN A 171 -12.77 -2.92 0.31
C ASN A 171 -14.20 -3.45 0.04
N LEU A 172 -14.71 -3.26 -1.18
CA LEU A 172 -16.06 -3.71 -1.57
C LEU A 172 -16.16 -5.22 -1.72
N PHE A 173 -15.06 -5.90 -2.06
CA PHE A 173 -15.05 -7.36 -2.17
C PHE A 173 -15.13 -8.04 -0.79
N LEU A 174 -14.40 -7.53 0.19
CA LEU A 174 -14.41 -8.09 1.55
C LEU A 174 -15.69 -7.79 2.36
N ALA A 175 -16.50 -6.82 1.92
CA ALA A 175 -17.78 -6.53 2.57
C ALA A 175 -18.92 -7.49 2.14
N LYS A 176 -18.64 -8.42 1.20
CA LYS A 176 -19.61 -9.37 0.65
C LYS A 176 -19.44 -10.80 1.15
N GLU A 177 -18.47 -11.05 2.04
CA GLU A 177 -18.31 -12.31 2.78
C GLU A 177 -18.81 -12.14 4.22
#